data_AF-A0A850KBG5-F1
#
_entry.id   AF-A0A850KBG5-F1
#
_cell.length_a   1.000
_cell.length_b   1.000
_cell.length_c   1.000
_cell.angle_alpha   90.00
_cell.angle_beta   90.00
_cell.angle_gamma   90.00
#
_symmetry.space_group_name_H-M   'P 1'
#
loop_
_entity.id
_entity.type
_entity.pdbx_description
1 polymer ?
#
loop_
_entity_poly.entity_id
_entity_poly.type
_entity_poly.pdbx_seq_one_letter_code
_entity_poly.pdbx_strand_id
1 'polypeptide(L)'
;MRKEKDVLGVVEVPDNRFWGAQTQRCLNFFDIGTQTMPFGVVRALAIIKKAAAKTNVHFGLLDQEIAQAIDQAAQDVMDGKYNDEFPIPPWQTGSGTHSNMNANEVIA
;
A
#
# COMPACT_ATOMS: atom_id res chain seq x y z
N MET A 1 3.45 -6.16 18.24
CA MET A 1 3.97 -6.50 16.91
C MET A 1 3.06 -7.56 16.34
N ARG A 2 2.46 -7.30 15.16
CA ARG A 2 1.60 -8.20 14.40
C ARG A 2 2.46 -9.06 13.50
N LYS A 3 2.15 -10.35 13.40
CA LYS A 3 2.86 -11.27 12.50
C LYS A 3 2.16 -11.27 11.15
N GLU A 4 2.83 -10.75 10.13
CA GLU A 4 2.38 -10.79 8.75
C GLU A 4 3.12 -11.87 7.98
N LYS A 5 2.51 -12.43 6.93
CA LYS A 5 3.10 -13.51 6.14
C LYS A 5 2.98 -13.24 4.64
N ASP A 6 4.08 -13.43 3.94
CA ASP A 6 4.14 -13.53 2.49
C ASP A 6 4.80 -14.85 2.07
N VAL A 7 5.16 -14.97 0.78
CA VAL A 7 5.81 -16.16 0.23
C VAL A 7 7.21 -16.43 0.82
N LEU A 8 7.86 -15.42 1.40
CA LEU A 8 9.18 -15.55 2.03
C LEU A 8 9.09 -15.92 3.52
N GLY A 9 7.88 -16.04 4.06
CA GLY A 9 7.62 -16.46 5.44
C GLY A 9 6.98 -15.36 6.28
N VAL A 10 7.23 -15.41 7.59
CA VAL A 10 6.66 -14.46 8.57
C VAL A 10 7.60 -13.26 8.76
N VAL A 11 7.04 -12.08 8.98
CA VAL A 11 7.75 -10.87 9.41
C VAL A 11 6.92 -10.13 10.46
N GLU A 12 7.57 -9.44 11.38
CA GLU A 12 6.90 -8.66 12.42
C GLU A 12 6.68 -7.22 11.96
N VAL A 13 5.43 -6.76 12.03
CA VAL A 13 5.00 -5.41 11.70
C VAL A 13 4.52 -4.71 12.99
N PRO A 14 4.79 -3.42 13.20
CA PRO A 14 4.23 -2.69 14.34
C PRO A 14 2.70 -2.71 14.35
N ASP A 15 2.09 -2.87 15.53
CA ASP A 15 0.62 -3.01 15.65
C ASP A 15 -0.15 -1.76 15.23
N ASN A 16 0.52 -0.60 15.31
CA ASN A 16 -0.04 0.71 15.00
C ASN A 16 0.14 1.11 13.52
N ARG A 17 0.45 0.16 12.65
CA ARG A 17 0.67 0.38 11.21
C ARG A 17 -0.28 -0.46 10.35
N PHE A 18 -0.66 0.10 9.22
CA PHE A 18 -1.59 -0.51 8.26
C PHE A 18 -0.87 -1.33 7.19
N TRP A 19 0.39 -1.03 6.88
CA TRP A 19 1.14 -1.82 5.90
C TRP A 19 1.39 -3.27 6.35
N GLY A 20 1.81 -4.12 5.41
CA GLY A 20 1.94 -5.56 5.61
C GLY A 20 3.36 -6.09 5.45
N ALA A 21 3.45 -7.39 5.15
CA ALA A 21 4.72 -8.10 5.09
C ALA A 21 5.69 -7.54 4.04
N GLN A 22 5.23 -7.23 2.84
CA GLN A 22 6.11 -6.84 1.75
C GLN A 22 6.67 -5.44 1.97
N THR A 23 5.85 -4.51 2.49
CA THR A 23 6.33 -3.19 2.91
C THR A 23 7.36 -3.32 4.02
N GLN A 24 7.08 -4.12 5.05
CA GLN A 24 8.02 -4.30 6.15
C GLN A 24 9.35 -4.92 5.69
N ARG A 25 9.32 -5.91 4.79
CA ARG A 25 10.54 -6.45 4.21
C ARG A 25 11.30 -5.41 3.39
N CYS A 26 10.60 -4.60 2.60
CA CYS A 26 11.24 -3.52 1.85
C CYS A 26 11.99 -2.59 2.80
N LEU A 27 11.39 -2.19 3.92
CA LEU A 27 12.06 -1.35 4.92
C LEU A 27 13.30 -2.01 5.52
N ASN A 28 13.27 -3.32 5.74
CA ASN A 28 14.41 -4.05 6.28
C ASN A 28 15.59 -4.17 5.27
N PHE A 29 15.31 -4.18 3.96
CA PHE A 29 16.33 -4.39 2.92
C PHE A 29 16.78 -3.10 2.21
N PHE A 30 15.92 -2.09 2.15
CA PHE A 30 16.16 -0.84 1.43
C PHE A 30 16.22 0.34 2.39
N ASP A 31 17.05 0.24 3.43
CA ASP A 31 17.35 1.34 4.34
C ASP A 31 18.41 2.28 3.74
N ILE A 32 18.00 3.04 2.73
CA ILE A 32 18.86 3.94 1.96
C ILE A 32 18.26 5.34 1.99
N GLY A 33 19.02 6.29 2.52
CA GLY A 33 18.59 7.69 2.61
C GLY A 33 17.50 7.94 3.66
N THR A 34 16.93 9.13 3.64
CA THR A 34 15.88 9.56 4.59
C THR A 34 14.61 10.04 3.89
N GLN A 35 14.59 10.01 2.56
CA GLN A 35 13.45 10.41 1.75
C GLN A 35 12.43 9.28 1.71
N THR A 36 11.15 9.64 1.72
CA THR A 36 10.04 8.73 1.41
C THR A 36 9.51 8.99 0.01
N MET A 37 8.66 8.10 -0.49
CA MET A 37 7.95 8.33 -1.75
C MET A 37 7.21 9.67 -1.74
N PRO A 38 7.36 10.52 -2.77
CA PRO A 38 6.63 11.77 -2.85
C PRO A 38 5.12 11.54 -2.76
N PHE A 39 4.41 12.39 -2.01
CA PHE A 39 2.96 12.27 -1.84
C PHE A 39 2.19 12.23 -3.16
N GLY A 40 2.67 12.94 -4.20
CA GLY A 40 2.07 12.87 -5.53
C GLY A 40 2.04 11.45 -6.11
N VAL A 41 3.06 10.63 -5.84
CA VAL A 41 3.11 9.22 -6.28
C VAL A 41 2.18 8.36 -5.43
N VAL A 42 2.17 8.55 -4.11
CA VAL A 42 1.26 7.86 -3.19
C VAL A 42 -0.20 8.11 -3.59
N ARG A 43 -0.56 9.39 -3.82
CA ARG A 43 -1.88 9.81 -4.29
C ARG A 43 -2.22 9.19 -5.65
N ALA A 44 -1.27 9.12 -6.57
CA ALA A 44 -1.49 8.50 -7.88
C ALA A 44 -1.76 6.98 -7.77
N LEU A 45 -1.02 6.28 -6.90
CA LEU A 45 -1.26 4.85 -6.63
C LEU A 45 -2.67 4.63 -6.06
N ALA A 46 -3.11 5.46 -5.12
CA ALA A 46 -4.46 5.37 -4.57
C ALA A 46 -5.55 5.62 -5.62
N ILE A 47 -5.36 6.61 -6.52
CA ILE A 47 -6.26 6.83 -7.67
C ILE A 47 -6.36 5.56 -8.53
N ILE A 48 -5.23 4.92 -8.84
CA ILE A 48 -5.19 3.68 -9.62
C ILE A 48 -5.96 2.56 -8.91
N LYS A 49 -5.79 2.38 -7.59
CA LYS A 49 -6.53 1.35 -6.84
C LYS A 49 -8.02 1.61 -6.80
N LYS A 50 -8.43 2.86 -6.59
CA LYS A 50 -9.83 3.30 -6.61
C LYS A 50 -10.47 3.03 -7.97
N ALA A 51 -9.78 3.37 -9.06
CA ALA A 51 -10.25 3.11 -10.42
C ALA A 51 -10.35 1.60 -10.71
N ALA A 52 -9.32 0.83 -10.36
CA ALA A 52 -9.30 -0.62 -10.56
C ALA A 52 -10.43 -1.34 -9.81
N ALA A 53 -10.71 -0.96 -8.56
CA ALA A 53 -11.85 -1.51 -7.82
C ALA A 53 -13.18 -1.24 -8.52
N LYS A 54 -13.43 -0.01 -8.99
CA LYS A 54 -14.64 0.34 -9.75
C LYS A 54 -14.77 -0.47 -11.05
N THR A 55 -13.66 -0.60 -11.77
CA THR A 55 -13.62 -1.38 -13.01
C THR A 55 -13.90 -2.86 -12.73
N ASN A 56 -13.34 -3.43 -11.66
CA ASN A 56 -13.59 -4.82 -11.30
C ASN A 56 -15.05 -5.08 -10.91
N VAL A 57 -15.72 -4.15 -10.20
CA VAL A 57 -17.17 -4.24 -9.95
C VAL A 57 -17.95 -4.23 -11.25
N HIS A 58 -17.60 -3.34 -12.18
CA HIS A 58 -18.29 -3.23 -13.48
C HIS A 58 -18.24 -4.55 -14.28
N PHE A 59 -17.14 -5.28 -14.19
CA PHE A 59 -16.98 -6.60 -14.84
C PHE A 59 -17.42 -7.79 -13.96
N GLY A 60 -17.97 -7.55 -12.77
CA GLY A 60 -18.39 -8.62 -11.85
C GLY A 60 -17.23 -9.43 -11.26
N LEU A 61 -16.01 -8.87 -11.24
CA LEU A 61 -14.79 -9.50 -10.74
C LEU A 61 -14.51 -9.19 -9.25
N LEU A 62 -15.26 -8.24 -8.68
CA LEU A 62 -15.12 -7.82 -7.29
C LEU A 62 -16.51 -7.54 -6.70
N ASP A 63 -16.72 -8.00 -5.47
CA ASP A 63 -17.92 -7.71 -4.70
C ASP A 63 -18.07 -6.22 -4.42
N GLN A 64 -19.31 -5.73 -4.44
CA GLN A 64 -19.62 -4.30 -4.29
C GLN A 64 -19.26 -3.78 -2.90
N GLU A 65 -19.46 -4.55 -1.83
CA GLU A 65 -19.14 -4.12 -0.47
C GLU A 65 -17.62 -3.98 -0.29
N ILE A 66 -16.86 -4.95 -0.80
CA ILE A 66 -15.38 -4.90 -0.81
C ILE A 66 -14.90 -3.68 -1.61
N ALA A 67 -15.48 -3.43 -2.78
CA ALA A 67 -15.10 -2.30 -3.61
C ALA A 67 -15.41 -0.94 -2.96
N GLN A 68 -16.49 -0.84 -2.17
CA GLN A 68 -16.81 0.36 -1.41
C GLN A 68 -15.80 0.61 -0.29
N ALA A 69 -15.37 -0.44 0.41
CA ALA A 69 -14.30 -0.33 1.42
C ALA A 69 -12.98 0.16 0.78
N ILE A 70 -12.60 -0.42 -0.37
CA ILE A 70 -11.42 0.00 -1.13
C ILE A 70 -11.56 1.46 -1.62
N ASP A 71 -12.74 1.86 -2.10
CA ASP A 71 -12.99 3.22 -2.59
C ASP A 71 -12.79 4.26 -1.47
N GLN A 72 -13.26 3.95 -0.26
CA GLN A 72 -13.13 4.80 0.92
C GLN A 72 -11.68 4.85 1.42
N ALA A 73 -11.02 3.70 1.57
CA ALA A 73 -9.63 3.64 2.01
C ALA A 73 -8.69 4.36 1.02
N ALA A 74 -8.90 4.15 -0.29
CA ALA A 74 -8.15 4.87 -1.32
C ALA A 74 -8.43 6.38 -1.29
N GLN A 75 -9.66 6.80 -0.99
CA GLN A 75 -9.98 8.21 -0.82
C GLN A 75 -9.21 8.83 0.35
N ASP A 76 -9.18 8.14 1.49
CA ASP A 76 -8.46 8.62 2.68
C ASP A 76 -6.95 8.78 2.42
N VAL A 77 -6.35 7.87 1.62
CA VAL A 77 -4.96 8.01 1.15
C VAL A 77 -4.81 9.21 0.20
N MET A 78 -5.74 9.39 -0.75
CA MET A 78 -5.72 10.53 -1.67
C MET A 78 -5.83 11.89 -0.96
N ASP A 79 -6.54 11.91 0.18
CA ASP A 79 -6.73 13.08 1.04
C ASP A 79 -5.54 13.28 2.02
N GLY A 80 -4.56 12.37 2.01
CA GLY A 80 -3.34 12.46 2.81
C GLY A 80 -3.49 12.06 4.28
N LYS A 81 -4.58 11.37 4.65
CA LYS A 81 -4.85 10.97 6.05
C LYS A 81 -3.83 9.96 6.59
N TYR A 82 -3.23 9.15 5.71
CA TYR A 82 -2.35 8.04 6.07
C TYR A 82 -0.96 8.17 5.43
N ASN A 83 -0.44 9.39 5.27
CA ASN A 83 0.87 9.60 4.65
C ASN A 83 2.02 8.88 5.38
N ASP A 84 1.92 8.76 6.70
CA ASP A 84 2.90 8.05 7.52
C ASP A 84 2.88 6.52 7.33
N GLU A 85 1.89 5.99 6.59
CA GLU A 85 1.78 4.58 6.23
C GLU A 85 2.50 4.23 4.91
N PHE A 86 3.18 5.23 4.31
CA PHE A 86 3.99 5.05 3.11
C PHE A 86 5.48 5.33 3.37
N PRO A 87 6.15 4.52 4.22
CA PRO A 87 7.51 4.76 4.66
C PRO A 87 8.58 4.39 3.63
N ILE A 88 8.20 3.78 2.49
CA ILE A 88 9.16 3.25 1.51
C ILE A 88 9.97 4.39 0.88
N PRO A 89 11.31 4.28 0.80
CA PRO A 89 12.13 5.26 0.11
C PRO A 89 12.04 5.14 -1.41
N PRO A 90 12.39 6.20 -2.17
CA PRO A 90 12.47 6.13 -3.63
C PRO A 90 13.53 5.12 -4.11
N TRP A 91 14.51 4.79 -3.27
CA TRP A 91 15.62 3.89 -3.55
C TRP A 91 15.25 2.41 -3.35
N GLN A 92 14.18 1.98 -4.02
CA GLN A 92 13.66 0.61 -4.02
C GLN A 92 13.97 -0.10 -5.36
N THR A 93 13.30 -1.23 -5.63
CA THR A 93 13.33 -1.83 -6.97
C THR A 93 12.91 -0.82 -8.05
N GLY A 94 13.62 -0.80 -9.18
CA GLY A 94 13.38 0.14 -10.28
C GLY A 94 12.00 0.03 -10.95
N SER A 95 11.29 -1.07 -10.72
CA SER A 95 9.90 -1.25 -11.19
C SER A 95 8.86 -0.52 -10.32
N GLY A 96 9.21 -0.07 -9.12
CA GLY A 96 8.27 0.51 -8.16
C GLY A 96 7.33 -0.53 -7.50
N THR A 97 7.66 -1.82 -7.58
CA THR A 97 6.80 -2.90 -7.05
C THR A 97 6.52 -2.75 -5.55
N HIS A 98 7.49 -2.34 -4.72
CA HIS A 98 7.24 -2.22 -3.29
C HIS A 98 6.29 -1.07 -2.97
N SER A 99 6.40 0.10 -3.61
CA SER A 99 5.38 1.15 -3.44
C SER A 99 3.99 0.72 -3.89
N ASN A 100 3.88 -0.03 -4.99
CA ASN A 100 2.60 -0.58 -5.42
C ASN A 100 2.02 -1.55 -4.38
N MET A 101 2.87 -2.40 -3.80
CA MET A 101 2.44 -3.31 -2.74
C MET A 101 2.13 -2.60 -1.43
N ASN A 102 2.84 -1.54 -1.07
CA ASN A 102 2.53 -0.71 0.08
C ASN A 102 1.14 -0.07 -0.04
N ALA A 103 0.78 0.42 -1.22
CA ALA A 103 -0.58 0.88 -1.48
C ALA A 103 -1.61 -0.24 -1.37
N ASN A 104 -1.32 -1.45 -1.88
CA ASN A 104 -2.22 -2.60 -1.72
C ASN A 104 -2.44 -2.96 -0.24
N GLU A 105 -1.35 -3.04 0.53
CA GLU A 105 -1.38 -3.47 1.93
C GLU A 105 -2.06 -2.44 2.84
N VAL A 106 -1.84 -1.14 2.62
CA VAL A 106 -2.47 -0.07 3.42
C VAL A 106 -3.97 0.08 3.11
N ILE A 107 -4.40 -0.26 1.89
CA ILE A 107 -5.81 -0.14 1.46
C ILE A 107 -6.64 -1.38 1.81
N ALA A 108 -6.01 -2.53 2.01
CA ALA A 108 -6.66 -3.82 2.30
C ALA A 108 -7.20 -3.89 3.74
#